data_AF-A0A940XQM4-F1
#
_entry.id   AF-A0A940XQM4-F1
#
_cell.length_a   1.000
_cell.length_b   1.000
_cell.length_c   1.000
_cell.angle_alpha   90.00
_cell.angle_beta   90.00
_cell.angle_gamma   90.00
#
_symmetry.space_group_name_H-M   'P 1'
#
loop_
_entity.id
_entity.type
_entity.pdbx_description
1 polymer ?
#
loop_
_entity_poly.entity_id
_entity_poly.type
_entity_poly.pdbx_seq_one_letter_code
_entity_poly.pdbx_strand_id
1 'polypeptide(L)'
;MGPHPAVAAIRLAVRRVLHDVLTDHAPGRAPGQTPDAPSRAPLVLVACSGGADSMALASALAFEAPKLGVRAGGITVDHGLQSGSDLRADEVVLRLTELGLAPAESVAVTVGRDGGPEAAARDARYAALDATAERHGATAVLLGHTRDDQAETVLLGLARGSGTRSLSGMAAVSGGPGADRRYRRPFLHLDRQTARKACMAQSLPVWDDPHNADPAYTRSRLRHEGLPALEKALGKGVVEALARTAQLSRDDADALDAWAGRAEASVRDATGLLECAKLYALPPAVRRRILRRAAIEAGAPAGSLFARHIEEIDRLITGWRGQGAINLPGKVVAQRQGGRLVIRQG
;
A
#
# COMPACT_ATOMS: atom_id res chain seq x y z
N MET A 1 -12.40 -35.87 1.24
CA MET A 1 -11.20 -35.19 0.68
C MET A 1 -11.24 -33.73 1.09
N GLY A 2 -10.12 -33.17 1.55
CA GLY A 2 -10.02 -31.75 1.86
C GLY A 2 -10.11 -30.86 0.61
N PRO A 3 -10.22 -29.52 0.76
CA PRO A 3 -10.19 -28.62 -0.39
C PRO A 3 -8.86 -28.74 -1.14
N HIS A 4 -8.87 -28.41 -2.43
CA HIS A 4 -7.65 -28.31 -3.24
C HIS A 4 -6.60 -27.43 -2.52
N PRO A 5 -5.29 -27.78 -2.51
CA PRO A 5 -4.28 -27.06 -1.73
C PRO A 5 -4.25 -25.54 -1.99
N ALA A 6 -4.44 -25.13 -3.25
CA ALA A 6 -4.50 -23.72 -3.60
C ALA A 6 -5.72 -22.99 -2.98
N VAL A 7 -6.87 -23.67 -2.88
CA VAL A 7 -8.09 -23.14 -2.24
C VAL A 7 -7.87 -23.02 -0.74
N ALA A 8 -7.20 -24.00 -0.11
CA ALA A 8 -6.82 -23.92 1.30
C ALA A 8 -5.87 -22.74 1.58
N ALA A 9 -4.89 -22.50 0.71
CA ALA A 9 -3.92 -21.41 0.85
C ALA A 9 -4.58 -20.02 0.81
N ILE A 10 -5.45 -19.75 -0.18
CA ILE A 10 -6.14 -18.46 -0.28
C ILE A 10 -7.08 -18.22 0.91
N ARG A 11 -7.76 -19.26 1.40
CA ARG A 11 -8.66 -19.18 2.55
C ARG A 11 -7.91 -18.92 3.84
N LEU A 12 -6.78 -19.60 4.06
CA LEU A 12 -5.93 -19.37 5.22
C LEU A 12 -5.38 -17.93 5.22
N ALA A 13 -4.93 -17.44 4.07
CA ALA A 13 -4.43 -16.08 3.93
C ALA A 13 -5.49 -15.03 4.31
N VAL A 14 -6.73 -15.20 3.81
CA VAL A 14 -7.84 -14.29 4.15
C VAL A 14 -8.24 -14.41 5.61
N ARG A 15 -8.37 -15.63 6.15
CA ARG A 15 -8.74 -15.85 7.56
C ARG A 15 -7.80 -15.12 8.53
N ARG A 16 -6.49 -15.17 8.29
CA ARG A 16 -5.50 -14.45 9.12
C ARG A 16 -5.77 -12.95 9.13
N VAL A 17 -5.97 -12.36 7.95
CA VAL A 17 -6.29 -10.94 7.82
C VAL A 17 -7.63 -10.57 8.48
N LEU A 18 -8.64 -11.44 8.40
CA LEU A 18 -9.92 -11.19 9.08
C LEU A 18 -9.78 -11.22 10.60
N HIS A 19 -8.94 -12.09 11.17
CA HIS A 19 -8.60 -12.04 12.59
C HIS A 19 -7.88 -10.74 12.97
N ASP A 20 -6.96 -10.26 12.14
CA ASP A 20 -6.29 -8.97 12.37
C ASP A 20 -7.31 -7.82 12.35
N VAL A 21 -8.25 -7.82 11.40
CA VAL A 21 -9.32 -6.81 11.33
C VAL A 21 -10.22 -6.86 12.56
N LEU A 22 -10.60 -8.05 13.03
CA LEU A 22 -11.39 -8.19 14.25
C LEU A 22 -10.64 -7.71 15.49
N THR A 23 -9.33 -7.95 15.55
CA THR A 23 -8.48 -7.50 16.66
C THR A 23 -8.32 -5.98 16.64
N ASP A 24 -8.11 -5.40 15.46
CA ASP A 24 -8.03 -3.94 15.25
C ASP A 24 -9.39 -3.25 15.52
N HIS A 25 -10.51 -3.93 15.26
CA HIS A 25 -11.87 -3.41 15.43
C HIS A 25 -12.45 -3.63 16.83
N ALA A 26 -11.90 -4.55 17.62
CA ALA A 26 -12.33 -4.75 18.99
C ALA A 26 -12.19 -3.42 19.75
N PRO A 27 -13.26 -2.88 20.35
CA PRO A 27 -13.17 -1.61 21.05
C PRO A 27 -12.08 -1.72 22.11
N GLY A 28 -11.11 -0.80 22.06
CA GLY A 28 -10.13 -0.63 23.13
C GLY A 28 -10.90 -0.41 24.42
N ARG A 29 -10.96 -1.43 25.27
CA ARG A 29 -11.74 -1.42 26.51
C ARG A 29 -11.01 -0.51 27.50
N ALA A 30 -11.34 0.78 27.52
CA ALA A 30 -11.03 1.62 28.66
C ALA A 30 -11.87 1.12 29.85
N PRO A 31 -11.29 0.92 31.06
CA PRO A 31 -12.08 0.52 32.21
C PRO A 31 -13.10 1.63 32.55
N GLY A 32 -14.40 1.32 32.46
CA GLY A 32 -15.48 2.21 32.87
C GLY A 32 -16.44 2.71 31.78
N GLN A 33 -16.27 2.36 30.50
CA GLN A 33 -17.27 2.69 29.47
C GLN A 33 -18.43 1.69 29.47
N THR A 34 -19.66 2.21 29.63
CA THR A 34 -20.91 1.46 29.38
C THR A 34 -20.96 0.99 27.93
N PRO A 35 -21.60 -0.15 27.63
CA PRO A 35 -21.71 -0.63 26.26
C PRO A 35 -22.51 0.37 25.43
N ASP A 36 -21.81 1.17 24.63
CA ASP A 36 -22.46 1.90 23.54
C ASP A 36 -23.06 0.88 22.57
N ALA A 37 -24.11 1.30 21.85
CA ALA A 37 -24.98 0.51 20.98
C ALA A 37 -24.31 -0.69 20.29
N PRO A 38 -25.03 -1.82 20.06
CA PRO A 38 -24.43 -3.06 19.53
C PRO A 38 -23.56 -2.76 18.32
N SER A 39 -22.24 -2.92 18.48
CA SER A 39 -21.28 -2.68 17.40
C SER A 39 -21.64 -3.62 16.26
N ARG A 40 -22.18 -3.06 15.17
CA ARG A 40 -22.51 -3.83 13.97
C ARG A 40 -21.24 -4.56 13.54
N ALA A 41 -21.36 -5.85 13.20
CA ALA A 41 -20.26 -6.65 12.69
C ALA A 41 -19.43 -5.85 11.64
N PRO A 42 -18.09 -5.84 11.73
CA PRO A 42 -17.27 -5.04 10.85
C PRO A 42 -17.50 -5.47 9.40
N LEU A 43 -17.47 -4.48 8.49
CA LEU A 43 -17.58 -4.71 7.06
C LEU A 43 -16.19 -4.71 6.43
N VAL A 44 -15.88 -5.76 5.68
CA VAL A 44 -14.67 -5.88 4.87
C VAL A 44 -15.05 -5.94 3.40
N LEU A 45 -14.46 -5.07 2.60
CA LEU A 45 -14.68 -5.03 1.15
C LEU A 45 -13.51 -5.69 0.42
N VAL A 46 -13.75 -6.32 -0.73
CA VAL A 46 -12.70 -6.74 -1.66
C VAL A 46 -12.69 -5.84 -2.89
N ALA A 47 -11.51 -5.34 -3.30
CA ALA A 47 -11.36 -4.69 -4.60
C ALA A 47 -11.17 -5.77 -5.67
N CYS A 48 -12.19 -5.99 -6.51
CA CYS A 48 -12.23 -7.03 -7.52
C CYS A 48 -12.17 -6.44 -8.93
N SER A 49 -11.19 -6.84 -9.74
CA SER A 49 -11.09 -6.41 -11.14
C SER A 49 -11.57 -7.48 -12.14
N GLY A 50 -12.09 -8.61 -11.65
CA GLY A 50 -12.45 -9.77 -12.47
C GLY A 50 -11.27 -10.68 -12.84
N GLY A 51 -10.04 -10.24 -12.62
CA GLY A 51 -8.83 -11.06 -12.80
C GLY A 51 -8.69 -12.15 -11.74
N ALA A 52 -7.89 -13.18 -12.05
CA ALA A 52 -7.75 -14.38 -11.22
C ALA A 52 -7.40 -14.10 -9.75
N ASP A 53 -6.43 -13.21 -9.48
CA ASP A 53 -6.01 -12.89 -8.10
C ASP A 53 -7.14 -12.27 -7.28
N SER A 54 -7.91 -11.38 -7.91
CA SER A 54 -8.99 -10.66 -7.26
C SER A 54 -10.26 -11.50 -7.09
N MET A 55 -10.57 -12.39 -8.04
CA MET A 55 -11.65 -13.36 -7.94
C MET A 55 -11.37 -14.45 -6.91
N ALA A 56 -10.13 -14.95 -6.83
CA ALA A 56 -9.69 -15.86 -5.78
C ALA A 56 -9.84 -15.21 -4.39
N LEU A 57 -9.44 -13.94 -4.28
CA LEU A 57 -9.57 -13.17 -3.04
C LEU A 57 -11.04 -12.98 -2.63
N ALA A 58 -11.91 -12.61 -3.57
CA ALA A 58 -13.34 -12.47 -3.34
C ALA A 58 -13.98 -13.78 -2.87
N SER A 59 -13.67 -14.89 -3.53
CA SER A 59 -14.14 -16.23 -3.15
C SER A 59 -13.68 -16.65 -1.74
N ALA A 60 -12.41 -16.39 -1.40
CA ALA A 60 -11.88 -16.67 -0.07
C ALA A 60 -12.55 -15.79 1.01
N LEU A 61 -12.79 -14.51 0.73
CA LEU A 61 -13.50 -13.59 1.63
C LEU A 61 -14.95 -14.05 1.87
N ALA A 62 -15.68 -14.35 0.80
CA ALA A 62 -17.05 -14.86 0.87
C ALA A 62 -17.17 -16.13 1.73
N PHE A 63 -16.17 -17.01 1.66
CA PHE A 63 -16.17 -18.26 2.41
C PHE A 63 -15.78 -18.11 3.89
N GLU A 64 -14.83 -17.23 4.20
CA GLU A 64 -14.28 -17.10 5.56
C GLU A 64 -15.02 -16.07 6.42
N ALA A 65 -15.52 -14.97 5.83
CA ALA A 65 -16.14 -13.88 6.59
C ALA A 65 -17.38 -14.31 7.42
N PRO A 66 -18.34 -15.10 6.89
CA PRO A 66 -19.51 -15.51 7.66
C PRO A 66 -19.15 -16.36 8.89
N LYS A 67 -18.08 -17.16 8.81
CA LYS A 67 -17.61 -18.03 9.91
C LYS A 67 -17.02 -17.25 11.08
N LEU A 68 -16.58 -16.02 10.80
CA LEU A 68 -15.99 -15.11 11.77
C LEU A 68 -16.96 -14.00 12.18
N GLY A 69 -18.22 -14.06 11.74
CA GLY A 69 -19.20 -13.00 12.01
C GLY A 69 -18.84 -11.65 11.37
N VAL A 70 -18.08 -11.66 10.28
CA VAL A 70 -17.67 -10.46 9.53
C VAL A 70 -18.61 -10.26 8.35
N ARG A 71 -19.07 -9.03 8.12
CA ARG A 71 -19.80 -8.66 6.91
C ARG A 71 -18.81 -8.52 5.76
N ALA A 72 -19.15 -9.02 4.58
CA ALA A 72 -18.27 -8.97 3.42
C ALA A 72 -18.98 -8.39 2.20
N GLY A 73 -18.31 -7.49 1.49
CA GLY A 73 -18.77 -6.88 0.24
C GLY A 73 -17.65 -6.82 -0.80
N GLY A 74 -17.96 -6.31 -1.98
CA GLY A 74 -17.00 -6.16 -3.08
C GLY A 74 -17.21 -4.88 -3.87
N ILE A 75 -16.10 -4.37 -4.42
CA ILE A 75 -16.07 -3.16 -5.25
C ILE A 75 -15.28 -3.50 -6.51
N THR A 76 -15.83 -3.17 -7.67
CA THR A 76 -15.06 -3.09 -8.91
C THR A 76 -14.90 -1.62 -9.32
N VAL A 77 -13.71 -1.27 -9.83
CA VAL A 77 -13.44 0.09 -10.32
C VAL A 77 -13.31 0.01 -11.82
N ASP A 78 -14.20 0.70 -12.51
CA ASP A 78 -14.13 0.86 -13.95
C ASP A 78 -13.36 2.14 -14.29
N HIS A 79 -12.24 1.98 -15.00
CA HIS A 79 -11.38 3.08 -15.42
C HIS A 79 -11.80 3.71 -16.76
N GLY A 80 -12.78 3.13 -17.47
CA GLY A 80 -13.22 3.60 -18.78
C GLY A 80 -12.11 3.55 -19.86
N LEU A 81 -11.09 2.73 -19.67
CA LEU A 81 -9.91 2.65 -20.57
C LEU A 81 -10.15 1.81 -21.83
N GLN A 82 -11.19 0.97 -21.82
CA GLN A 82 -11.53 0.05 -22.91
C GLN A 82 -13.02 0.15 -23.23
N SER A 83 -13.39 -0.05 -24.50
CA SER A 83 -14.80 -0.18 -24.88
C SER A 83 -15.42 -1.42 -24.21
N GLY A 84 -16.63 -1.26 -23.66
CA GLY A 84 -17.33 -2.34 -22.95
C GLY A 84 -16.79 -2.65 -21.55
N SER A 85 -15.95 -1.78 -20.98
CA SER A 85 -15.42 -1.91 -19.61
C SER A 85 -16.50 -1.79 -18.54
N ASP A 86 -17.55 -1.02 -18.82
CA ASP A 86 -18.81 -0.94 -18.06
C ASP A 86 -19.50 -2.31 -17.95
N LEU A 87 -19.71 -2.99 -19.08
CA LEU A 87 -20.30 -4.33 -19.11
C LEU A 87 -19.45 -5.35 -18.36
N ARG A 88 -18.12 -5.23 -18.45
CA ARG A 88 -17.21 -6.08 -17.66
C ARG A 88 -17.35 -5.81 -16.16
N ALA A 89 -17.47 -4.54 -15.76
CA ALA A 89 -17.67 -4.18 -14.37
C ALA A 89 -18.99 -4.74 -13.83
N ASP A 90 -20.07 -4.66 -14.60
CA ASP A 90 -21.37 -5.22 -14.23
C ASP A 90 -21.31 -6.75 -14.09
N GLU A 91 -20.62 -7.45 -14.98
CA GLU A 91 -20.37 -8.89 -14.83
C GLU A 91 -19.62 -9.21 -13.52
N VAL A 92 -18.61 -8.42 -13.15
CA VAL A 92 -17.89 -8.61 -11.88
C VAL A 92 -18.82 -8.39 -10.68
N VAL A 93 -19.69 -7.37 -10.71
CA VAL A 93 -20.67 -7.12 -9.64
C VAL A 93 -21.64 -8.30 -9.50
N LEU A 94 -22.12 -8.85 -10.62
CA LEU A 94 -22.97 -10.03 -10.62
C LEU A 94 -22.26 -11.22 -9.95
N ARG A 95 -20.99 -11.48 -10.33
CA ARG A 95 -20.22 -12.57 -9.71
C ARG A 95 -19.97 -12.37 -8.23
N LEU A 96 -19.68 -11.15 -7.79
CA LEU A 96 -19.52 -10.84 -6.36
C LEU A 96 -20.81 -11.11 -5.58
N THR A 97 -21.96 -10.74 -6.18
CA THR A 97 -23.29 -10.99 -5.59
C THR A 97 -23.59 -12.49 -5.52
N GLU A 98 -23.29 -13.25 -6.57
CA GLU A 98 -23.44 -14.72 -6.60
C GLU A 98 -22.57 -15.43 -5.54
N LEU A 99 -21.40 -14.86 -5.21
CA LEU A 99 -20.56 -15.33 -4.11
C LEU A 99 -21.12 -15.00 -2.72
N GLY A 100 -22.21 -14.22 -2.62
CA GLY A 100 -22.81 -13.80 -1.36
C GLY A 100 -22.16 -12.56 -0.72
N LEU A 101 -21.44 -11.75 -1.52
CA LEU A 101 -20.86 -10.49 -1.05
C LEU A 101 -21.88 -9.35 -1.19
N ALA A 102 -22.12 -8.64 -0.09
CA ALA A 102 -23.03 -7.50 -0.03
C ALA A 102 -22.51 -6.43 0.95
N PRO A 103 -22.30 -5.18 0.51
CA PRO A 103 -22.65 -4.62 -0.80
C PRO A 103 -21.72 -5.12 -1.93
N ALA A 104 -22.22 -5.11 -3.16
CA ALA A 104 -21.44 -5.33 -4.38
C ALA A 104 -21.77 -4.21 -5.38
N GLU A 105 -20.77 -3.43 -5.80
CA GLU A 105 -20.99 -2.30 -6.72
C GLU A 105 -19.80 -2.03 -7.65
N SER A 106 -20.08 -1.38 -8.78
CA SER A 106 -19.11 -0.82 -9.70
C SER A 106 -19.00 0.69 -9.50
N VAL A 107 -17.78 1.22 -9.56
CA VAL A 107 -17.51 2.66 -9.48
C VAL A 107 -16.73 3.06 -10.72
N ALA A 108 -17.37 3.83 -11.60
CA ALA A 108 -16.70 4.44 -12.74
C ALA A 108 -15.83 5.62 -12.27
N VAL A 109 -14.59 5.67 -12.76
CA VAL A 109 -13.66 6.75 -12.44
C VAL A 109 -13.12 7.41 -13.69
N THR A 110 -12.91 8.72 -13.62
CA THR A 110 -12.19 9.46 -14.65
C THR A 110 -10.69 9.47 -14.32
N VAL A 111 -9.88 8.91 -15.20
CA VAL A 111 -8.42 8.93 -15.06
C VAL A 111 -7.89 10.30 -15.46
N GLY A 112 -7.24 10.99 -14.52
CA GLY A 112 -6.56 12.26 -14.78
C GLY A 112 -5.35 12.12 -15.72
N ARG A 113 -4.74 13.26 -16.08
CA ARG A 113 -3.52 13.27 -16.92
C ARG A 113 -2.23 13.49 -16.13
N ASP A 114 -2.33 13.87 -14.86
CA ASP A 114 -1.18 14.22 -14.03
C ASP A 114 -0.40 12.98 -13.56
N GLY A 115 0.93 13.06 -13.57
CA GLY A 115 1.80 11.97 -13.10
C GLY A 115 1.94 10.76 -14.04
N GLY A 116 1.31 10.82 -15.22
CA GLY A 116 1.29 9.75 -16.21
C GLY A 116 0.11 8.77 -16.01
N PRO A 117 -0.28 8.02 -17.06
CA PRO A 117 -1.54 7.28 -17.08
C PRO A 117 -1.64 6.20 -15.98
N GLU A 118 -0.55 5.50 -15.67
CA GLU A 118 -0.55 4.45 -14.63
C GLU A 118 -0.69 5.04 -13.21
N ALA A 119 -0.06 6.18 -12.93
CA ALA A 119 -0.16 6.85 -11.64
C ALA A 119 -1.55 7.46 -11.45
N ALA A 120 -2.07 8.18 -12.46
CA ALA A 120 -3.40 8.76 -12.43
C ALA A 120 -4.50 7.69 -12.27
N ALA A 121 -4.39 6.56 -12.99
CA ALA A 121 -5.35 5.46 -12.85
C ALA A 121 -5.28 4.83 -11.45
N ARG A 122 -4.07 4.71 -10.90
CA ARG A 122 -3.88 4.23 -9.52
C ARG A 122 -4.51 5.18 -8.51
N ASP A 123 -4.28 6.47 -8.62
CA ASP A 123 -4.82 7.46 -7.68
C ASP A 123 -6.36 7.49 -7.74
N ALA A 124 -6.93 7.50 -8.95
CA ALA A 124 -8.37 7.39 -9.16
C ALA A 124 -8.96 6.11 -8.55
N ARG A 125 -8.25 4.97 -8.69
CA ARG A 125 -8.65 3.70 -8.06
C ARG A 125 -8.73 3.81 -6.54
N TYR A 126 -7.66 4.30 -5.91
CA TYR A 126 -7.61 4.36 -4.44
C TYR A 126 -8.64 5.38 -3.91
N ALA A 127 -8.84 6.52 -4.58
CA ALA A 127 -9.88 7.47 -4.21
C ALA A 127 -11.30 6.84 -4.26
N ALA A 128 -11.61 6.07 -5.30
CA ALA A 128 -12.89 5.36 -5.39
C ALA A 128 -13.06 4.29 -4.29
N LEU A 129 -11.99 3.56 -3.96
CA LEU A 129 -12.01 2.58 -2.87
C LEU A 129 -12.21 3.24 -1.51
N ASP A 130 -11.53 4.36 -1.25
CA ASP A 130 -11.65 5.12 0.00
C ASP A 130 -13.05 5.68 0.17
N ALA A 131 -13.58 6.38 -0.84
CA ALA A 131 -14.92 6.96 -0.82
C ALA A 131 -16.01 5.88 -0.62
N THR A 132 -15.82 4.71 -1.24
CA THR A 132 -16.77 3.60 -1.12
C THR A 132 -16.70 2.95 0.26
N ALA A 133 -15.50 2.73 0.79
CA ALA A 133 -15.32 2.19 2.13
C ALA A 133 -15.86 3.17 3.20
N GLU A 134 -15.75 4.49 3.01
CA GLU A 134 -16.39 5.48 3.89
C GLU A 134 -17.92 5.40 3.80
N ARG A 135 -18.48 5.41 2.59
CA ARG A 135 -19.94 5.36 2.36
C ARG A 135 -20.60 4.15 3.02
N HIS A 136 -19.95 2.98 3.00
CA HIS A 136 -20.49 1.75 3.59
C HIS A 136 -20.04 1.49 5.04
N GLY A 137 -19.18 2.34 5.61
CA GLY A 137 -18.58 2.13 6.92
C GLY A 137 -17.71 0.86 6.98
N ALA A 138 -16.98 0.57 5.90
CA ALA A 138 -16.07 -0.58 5.83
C ALA A 138 -14.80 -0.32 6.65
N THR A 139 -14.45 -1.28 7.50
CA THR A 139 -13.26 -1.25 8.34
C THR A 139 -12.00 -1.56 7.55
N ALA A 140 -12.11 -2.36 6.47
CA ALA A 140 -10.97 -2.71 5.62
C ALA A 140 -11.36 -2.97 4.16
N VAL A 141 -10.38 -2.82 3.27
CA VAL A 141 -10.45 -3.17 1.85
C VAL A 141 -9.32 -4.15 1.52
N LEU A 142 -9.67 -5.35 1.06
CA LEU A 142 -8.72 -6.38 0.62
C LEU A 142 -8.31 -6.13 -0.83
N LEU A 143 -7.01 -6.23 -1.12
CA LEU A 143 -6.42 -6.08 -2.45
C LEU A 143 -5.68 -7.36 -2.85
N GLY A 144 -5.93 -7.86 -4.06
CA GLY A 144 -5.37 -9.12 -4.59
C GLY A 144 -3.93 -9.04 -5.08
N HIS A 145 -3.04 -8.33 -4.38
CA HIS A 145 -1.62 -8.31 -4.73
C HIS A 145 -0.91 -9.58 -4.24
N THR A 146 -0.05 -10.14 -5.09
CA THR A 146 0.67 -11.40 -4.91
C THR A 146 2.16 -11.20 -4.65
N ARG A 147 2.88 -12.30 -4.40
CA ARG A 147 4.35 -12.32 -4.27
C ARG A 147 5.05 -11.86 -5.56
N ASP A 148 4.50 -12.20 -6.72
CA ASP A 148 4.99 -11.74 -8.01
C ASP A 148 4.91 -10.22 -8.13
N ASP A 149 3.79 -9.60 -7.71
CA ASP A 149 3.63 -8.15 -7.73
C ASP A 149 4.61 -7.45 -6.76
N GLN A 150 5.02 -8.13 -5.67
CA GLN A 150 6.09 -7.64 -4.80
C GLN A 150 7.43 -7.61 -5.52
N ALA A 151 7.81 -8.70 -6.18
CA ALA A 151 9.05 -8.76 -6.93
C ALA A 151 9.09 -7.68 -8.02
N GLU A 152 8.00 -7.50 -8.77
CA GLU A 152 7.84 -6.41 -9.75
C GLU A 152 8.05 -5.03 -9.07
N THR A 153 7.43 -4.80 -7.91
CA THR A 153 7.56 -3.54 -7.16
C THR A 153 8.98 -3.28 -6.68
N VAL A 154 9.68 -4.30 -6.18
CA VAL A 154 11.08 -4.20 -5.72
C VAL A 154 12.00 -3.84 -6.88
N LEU A 155 11.85 -4.49 -8.04
CA LEU A 155 12.67 -4.19 -9.22
C LEU A 155 12.44 -2.77 -9.75
N LEU A 156 11.18 -2.31 -9.78
CA LEU A 156 10.86 -0.92 -10.09
C LEU A 156 11.45 0.05 -9.05
N GLY A 157 11.42 -0.32 -7.78
CA GLY A 157 12.01 0.45 -6.68
C GLY A 157 13.53 0.58 -6.79
N LEU A 158 14.21 -0.51 -7.18
CA LEU A 158 15.65 -0.54 -7.45
C LEU A 158 16.02 0.37 -8.61
N ALA A 159 15.31 0.27 -9.74
CA ALA A 159 15.59 1.06 -10.94
C ALA A 159 15.45 2.57 -10.73
N ARG A 160 14.57 2.99 -9.81
CA ARG A 160 14.37 4.41 -9.48
C ARG A 160 15.42 4.99 -8.53
N GLY A 161 16.33 4.17 -8.01
CA GLY A 161 17.37 4.61 -7.07
C GLY A 161 16.77 5.19 -5.80
N SER A 162 16.47 4.35 -4.82
CA SER A 162 16.04 4.86 -3.50
C SER A 162 16.41 3.88 -2.39
N GLY A 163 16.56 4.40 -1.17
CA GLY A 163 17.03 3.63 -0.01
C GLY A 163 16.06 2.53 0.45
N THR A 164 16.33 1.94 1.62
CA THR A 164 15.62 0.76 2.14
C THR A 164 14.08 0.82 2.05
N ARG A 165 13.48 2.01 2.12
CA ARG A 165 12.03 2.19 1.96
C ARG A 165 11.49 1.83 0.57
N SER A 166 12.20 2.08 -0.53
CA SER A 166 11.73 1.67 -1.87
C SER A 166 11.87 0.16 -2.08
N LEU A 167 12.87 -0.44 -1.45
CA LEU A 167 13.06 -1.89 -1.46
C LEU A 167 12.02 -2.61 -0.61
N SER A 168 11.39 -1.94 0.36
CA SER A 168 10.34 -2.53 1.21
C SER A 168 9.09 -3.03 0.46
N GLY A 169 8.99 -2.79 -0.86
CA GLY A 169 7.86 -3.21 -1.67
C GLY A 169 6.51 -2.67 -1.16
N MET A 170 5.44 -3.44 -1.35
CA MET A 170 4.12 -3.11 -0.79
C MET A 170 4.00 -3.59 0.66
N ALA A 171 3.26 -2.85 1.49
CA ALA A 171 2.96 -3.26 2.86
C ALA A 171 1.79 -4.26 2.89
N ALA A 172 1.81 -5.24 3.79
CA ALA A 172 0.65 -6.11 4.02
C ALA A 172 -0.57 -5.33 4.53
N VAL A 173 -0.31 -4.30 5.36
CA VAL A 173 -1.29 -3.35 5.88
C VAL A 173 -0.85 -1.95 5.49
N SER A 174 -1.76 -1.16 4.92
CA SER A 174 -1.49 0.25 4.57
C SER A 174 -2.77 1.09 4.63
N GLY A 175 -2.63 2.40 4.52
CA GLY A 175 -3.75 3.33 4.58
C GLY A 175 -3.36 4.74 4.16
N GLY A 176 -4.38 5.59 4.00
CA GLY A 176 -4.22 7.04 3.84
C GLY A 176 -4.42 7.76 5.18
N PRO A 177 -4.17 9.08 5.23
CA PRO A 177 -4.41 9.90 6.41
C PRO A 177 -5.84 9.71 6.96
N GLY A 178 -5.97 9.43 8.25
CA GLY A 178 -7.27 9.15 8.88
C GLY A 178 -7.79 7.73 8.70
N ALA A 179 -7.07 6.87 7.98
CA ALA A 179 -7.39 5.46 7.78
C ALA A 179 -6.14 4.58 7.56
N ASP A 180 -5.14 4.76 8.42
CA ASP A 180 -3.76 4.22 8.30
C ASP A 180 -3.67 2.69 8.12
N ARG A 181 -4.75 1.98 8.44
CA ARG A 181 -4.88 0.53 8.28
C ARG A 181 -6.19 0.20 7.57
N ARG A 182 -6.48 0.82 6.42
CA ARG A 182 -7.65 0.46 5.60
C ARG A 182 -7.39 -0.69 4.65
N TYR A 183 -6.25 -0.68 3.97
CA TYR A 183 -5.93 -1.67 2.94
C TYR A 183 -5.24 -2.89 3.55
N ARG A 184 -5.64 -4.09 3.10
CA ARG A 184 -5.00 -5.36 3.44
C ARG A 184 -4.64 -6.11 2.18
N ARG A 185 -3.49 -6.79 2.16
CA ARG A 185 -3.03 -7.59 1.01
C ARG A 185 -2.76 -9.03 1.45
N PRO A 186 -3.80 -9.87 1.59
CA PRO A 186 -3.64 -11.22 2.12
C PRO A 186 -2.69 -12.10 1.29
N PHE A 187 -2.60 -11.86 -0.02
CA PHE A 187 -1.89 -12.73 -0.96
C PHE A 187 -0.42 -12.37 -1.19
N LEU A 188 0.17 -11.39 -0.48
CA LEU A 188 1.57 -10.98 -0.71
C LEU A 188 2.61 -12.10 -0.58
N HIS A 189 2.28 -13.18 0.12
CA HIS A 189 3.15 -14.35 0.32
C HIS A 189 2.82 -15.51 -0.65
N LEU A 190 1.68 -15.44 -1.34
CA LEU A 190 1.24 -16.43 -2.33
C LEU A 190 1.71 -16.01 -3.71
N ASP A 191 2.11 -16.97 -4.54
CA ASP A 191 2.34 -16.72 -5.96
C ASP A 191 1.03 -16.59 -6.74
N ARG A 192 1.12 -15.92 -7.89
CA ARG A 192 0.00 -15.75 -8.83
C ARG A 192 -0.58 -17.08 -9.32
N GLN A 193 0.25 -18.12 -9.45
CA GLN A 193 -0.20 -19.42 -9.91
C GLN A 193 -1.15 -20.09 -8.90
N THR A 194 -0.94 -19.87 -7.61
CA THR A 194 -1.79 -20.38 -6.52
C THR A 194 -3.18 -19.77 -6.63
N ALA A 195 -3.31 -18.46 -6.80
CA ALA A 195 -4.61 -17.82 -6.97
C ALA A 195 -5.34 -18.34 -8.22
N ARG A 196 -4.65 -18.44 -9.37
CA ARG A 196 -5.22 -19.00 -10.60
C ARG A 196 -5.67 -20.46 -10.44
N LYS A 197 -4.86 -21.32 -9.81
CA LYS A 197 -5.24 -22.72 -9.50
C LYS A 197 -6.46 -22.78 -8.59
N ALA A 198 -6.60 -21.86 -7.63
CA ALA A 198 -7.75 -21.80 -6.75
C ALA A 198 -9.03 -21.38 -7.50
N CYS A 199 -8.94 -20.47 -8.47
CA CYS A 199 -10.06 -20.16 -9.36
C CYS A 199 -10.47 -21.38 -10.20
N MET A 200 -9.50 -22.06 -10.82
CA MET A 200 -9.76 -23.26 -11.62
C MET A 200 -10.42 -24.38 -10.80
N ALA A 201 -9.90 -24.66 -9.60
CA ALA A 201 -10.44 -25.69 -8.71
C ALA A 201 -11.85 -25.37 -8.18
N GLN A 202 -12.26 -24.11 -8.22
CA GLN A 202 -13.59 -23.65 -7.82
C GLN A 202 -14.48 -23.31 -9.03
N SER A 203 -14.02 -23.58 -10.25
CA SER A 203 -14.71 -23.23 -11.49
C SER A 203 -15.10 -21.75 -11.56
N LEU A 204 -14.30 -20.87 -10.97
CA LEU A 204 -14.54 -19.43 -10.97
C LEU A 204 -14.14 -18.84 -12.34
N PRO A 205 -15.07 -18.18 -13.05
CA PRO A 205 -14.74 -17.42 -14.24
C PRO A 205 -13.75 -16.31 -13.89
N VAL A 206 -12.72 -16.15 -14.71
CA VAL A 206 -11.73 -15.08 -14.58
C VAL A 206 -11.57 -14.40 -15.92
N TRP A 207 -11.41 -13.09 -15.89
CA TRP A 207 -11.12 -12.31 -17.08
C TRP A 207 -9.61 -12.05 -17.17
N ASP A 208 -9.03 -12.42 -18.31
CA ASP A 208 -7.66 -12.09 -18.66
C ASP A 208 -7.64 -10.81 -19.49
N ASP A 209 -7.49 -9.67 -18.80
CA ASP A 209 -7.41 -8.35 -19.44
C ASP A 209 -6.22 -8.30 -20.41
N PRO A 210 -6.44 -8.01 -21.72
CA PRO A 210 -5.38 -7.88 -22.71
C PRO A 210 -4.30 -6.87 -22.32
N HIS A 211 -4.63 -5.81 -21.57
CA HIS A 211 -3.66 -4.79 -21.13
C HIS A 211 -2.59 -5.38 -20.20
N ASN A 212 -2.86 -6.49 -19.51
CA ASN A 212 -1.89 -7.16 -18.66
C ASN A 212 -0.77 -7.87 -19.45
N ALA A 213 -0.95 -8.02 -20.77
CA ALA A 213 0.05 -8.58 -21.67
C ALA A 213 0.68 -7.53 -22.60
N ASP A 214 0.21 -6.28 -22.56
CA ASP A 214 0.68 -5.23 -23.46
C ASP A 214 2.09 -4.75 -23.07
N PRO A 215 3.11 -4.91 -23.94
CA PRO A 215 4.50 -4.53 -23.64
C PRO A 215 4.69 -3.01 -23.55
N ALA A 216 3.70 -2.17 -23.88
CA ALA A 216 3.76 -0.72 -23.64
C ALA A 216 3.89 -0.40 -22.14
N TYR A 217 3.32 -1.24 -21.27
CA TYR A 217 3.34 -1.04 -19.83
C TYR A 217 4.59 -1.64 -19.17
N THR A 218 5.26 -0.86 -18.31
CA THR A 218 6.51 -1.26 -17.65
C THR A 218 6.35 -2.52 -16.80
N ARG A 219 5.22 -2.64 -16.07
CA ARG A 219 4.92 -3.85 -15.27
C ARG A 219 4.72 -5.09 -16.13
N SER A 220 4.08 -4.95 -17.29
CA SER A 220 3.92 -6.04 -18.25
C SER A 220 5.28 -6.56 -18.74
N ARG A 221 6.18 -5.65 -19.16
CA ARG A 221 7.56 -6.03 -19.54
C ARG A 221 8.32 -6.71 -18.41
N LEU A 222 8.23 -6.19 -17.18
CA LEU A 222 8.88 -6.84 -16.03
C LEU A 222 8.34 -8.25 -15.78
N ARG A 223 7.03 -8.44 -15.93
CA ARG A 223 6.38 -9.73 -15.70
C ARG A 223 6.73 -10.77 -16.76
N HIS A 224 6.71 -10.38 -18.03
CA HIS A 224 6.85 -11.32 -19.15
C HIS A 224 8.28 -11.46 -19.66
N GLU A 225 9.14 -10.47 -19.42
CA GLU A 225 10.53 -10.47 -19.90
C GLU A 225 11.53 -10.38 -18.75
N GLY A 226 11.36 -9.41 -17.85
CA GLY A 226 12.34 -9.10 -16.81
C GLY A 226 12.54 -10.22 -15.78
N LEU A 227 11.46 -10.63 -15.11
CA LEU A 227 11.51 -11.70 -14.11
C LEU A 227 11.94 -13.04 -14.72
N PRO A 228 11.40 -13.48 -15.88
CA PRO A 228 11.89 -14.68 -16.56
C PRO A 228 13.37 -14.62 -16.93
N ALA A 229 13.87 -13.46 -17.39
CA ALA A 229 15.30 -13.30 -17.69
C ALA A 229 16.17 -13.43 -16.43
N LEU A 230 15.73 -12.85 -15.30
CA LEU A 230 16.42 -12.99 -14.03
C LEU A 230 16.42 -14.44 -13.52
N GLU A 231 15.29 -15.14 -13.59
CA GLU A 231 15.22 -16.56 -13.22
C GLU A 231 16.11 -17.43 -14.10
N LYS A 232 16.15 -17.14 -15.41
CA LYS A 232 17.03 -17.85 -16.35
C LYS A 232 18.51 -17.64 -16.01
N ALA A 233 18.89 -16.43 -15.59
CA ALA A 233 20.28 -16.07 -15.30
C ALA A 233 20.75 -16.50 -13.91
N LEU A 234 19.89 -16.39 -12.89
CA LEU A 234 20.25 -16.57 -11.48
C LEU A 234 19.72 -17.87 -10.87
N GLY A 235 18.84 -18.58 -11.58
CA GLY A 235 18.18 -19.79 -11.11
C GLY A 235 16.78 -19.54 -10.55
N LYS A 236 16.10 -20.63 -10.20
CA LYS A 236 14.76 -20.59 -9.60
C LYS A 236 14.79 -19.90 -8.23
N GLY A 237 13.69 -19.24 -7.86
CA GLY A 237 13.54 -18.66 -6.53
C GLY A 237 13.79 -17.15 -6.45
N VAL A 238 13.99 -16.48 -7.58
CA VAL A 238 14.27 -15.02 -7.62
C VAL A 238 13.09 -14.23 -7.07
N VAL A 239 11.85 -14.60 -7.43
CA VAL A 239 10.64 -13.93 -6.95
C VAL A 239 10.54 -14.02 -5.41
N GLU A 240 10.79 -15.20 -4.85
CA GLU A 240 10.81 -15.45 -3.40
C GLU A 240 11.92 -14.67 -2.71
N ALA A 241 13.12 -14.61 -3.33
CA ALA A 241 14.25 -13.87 -2.79
C ALA A 241 13.95 -12.36 -2.77
N LEU A 242 13.39 -11.80 -3.85
CA LEU A 242 13.01 -10.39 -3.92
C LEU A 242 11.92 -10.04 -2.90
N ALA A 243 10.89 -10.89 -2.76
CA ALA A 243 9.84 -10.70 -1.75
C ALA A 243 10.40 -10.77 -0.31
N ARG A 244 11.34 -11.69 -0.03
CA ARG A 244 12.02 -11.76 1.27
C ARG A 244 12.87 -10.52 1.54
N THR A 245 13.63 -10.05 0.55
CA THR A 245 14.39 -8.79 0.65
C THR A 245 13.46 -7.61 0.93
N ALA A 246 12.26 -7.58 0.33
CA ALA A 246 11.27 -6.55 0.60
C ALA A 246 10.80 -6.57 2.05
N GLN A 247 10.52 -7.75 2.60
CA GLN A 247 10.10 -7.89 3.99
C GLN A 247 11.21 -7.45 4.95
N LEU A 248 12.45 -7.91 4.77
CA LEU A 248 13.57 -7.51 5.61
C LEU A 248 13.82 -5.99 5.54
N SER A 249 13.79 -5.43 4.33
CA SER A 249 13.94 -3.98 4.13
C SER A 249 12.79 -3.18 4.76
N ARG A 250 11.60 -3.78 4.89
CA ARG A 250 10.45 -3.18 5.57
C ARG A 250 10.65 -3.18 7.07
N ASP A 251 11.02 -4.32 7.65
CA ASP A 251 11.25 -4.45 9.09
C ASP A 251 12.32 -3.45 9.56
N ASP A 252 13.42 -3.33 8.82
CA ASP A 252 14.48 -2.34 9.07
C ASP A 252 13.96 -0.90 8.94
N ALA A 253 13.21 -0.61 7.87
CA ALA A 253 12.68 0.73 7.62
C ALA A 253 11.71 1.17 8.71
N ASP A 254 10.81 0.28 9.13
CA ASP A 254 9.78 0.55 10.13
C ASP A 254 10.43 0.69 11.53
N ALA A 255 11.46 -0.10 11.86
CA ALA A 255 12.24 0.06 13.09
C ALA A 255 12.98 1.41 13.15
N LEU A 256 13.58 1.84 12.03
CA LEU A 256 14.25 3.13 11.92
C LEU A 256 13.26 4.31 11.97
N ASP A 257 12.07 4.15 11.39
CA ASP A 257 10.98 5.14 11.48
C ASP A 257 10.50 5.29 12.93
N ALA A 258 10.35 4.18 13.66
CA ALA A 258 10.01 4.19 15.08
C ALA A 258 11.09 4.84 15.95
N TRP A 259 12.38 4.57 15.66
CA TRP A 259 13.47 5.26 16.34
C TRP A 259 13.46 6.76 16.04
N ALA A 260 13.28 7.16 14.78
CA ALA A 260 13.16 8.56 14.40
C ALA A 260 12.02 9.26 15.14
N GLY A 261 10.86 8.62 15.27
CA GLY A 261 9.74 9.14 16.06
C GLY A 261 10.08 9.39 17.53
N ARG A 262 10.78 8.45 18.19
CA ARG A 262 11.22 8.64 19.59
C ARG A 262 12.31 9.71 19.73
N ALA A 263 13.26 9.75 18.79
CA ALA A 263 14.38 10.68 18.81
C ALA A 263 13.97 12.12 18.49
N GLU A 264 12.87 12.32 17.78
CA GLU A 264 12.43 13.64 17.36
C GLU A 264 12.13 14.58 18.55
N ALA A 265 11.53 14.04 19.61
CA ALA A 265 11.22 14.82 20.80
C ALA A 265 12.48 15.37 21.48
N SER A 266 13.62 14.66 21.41
CA SER A 266 14.86 15.10 22.05
C SER A 266 15.63 16.15 21.25
N VAL A 267 15.40 16.23 19.93
CA VAL A 267 16.08 17.18 19.03
C VAL A 267 15.33 18.49 18.81
N ARG A 268 14.14 18.64 19.40
CA ARG A 268 13.40 19.91 19.42
C ARG A 268 13.72 20.71 20.68
N ASP A 269 13.75 22.04 20.54
CA ASP A 269 13.88 22.94 21.68
C ASP A 269 12.52 23.27 22.32
N ALA A 270 12.53 24.11 23.35
CA ALA A 270 11.33 24.54 24.06
C ALA A 270 10.29 25.28 23.18
N THR A 271 10.71 25.80 22.02
CA THR A 271 9.84 26.45 21.03
C THR A 271 9.34 25.49 19.95
N GLY A 272 9.74 24.22 20.02
CA GLY A 272 9.40 23.19 19.04
C GLY A 272 10.29 23.19 17.79
N LEU A 273 11.32 24.04 17.72
CA LEU A 273 12.22 24.12 16.58
C LEU A 273 13.32 23.06 16.66
N LEU A 274 13.74 22.55 15.49
CA LEU A 274 14.77 21.51 15.41
C LEU A 274 16.17 22.09 15.66
N GLU A 275 16.89 21.54 16.63
CA GLU A 275 18.26 21.97 16.96
C GLU A 275 19.29 21.23 16.10
N CYS A 276 20.09 21.97 15.31
CA CYS A 276 21.05 21.37 14.37
C CYS A 276 22.11 20.53 15.09
N ALA A 277 22.58 20.96 16.27
CA ALA A 277 23.59 20.21 17.03
C ALA A 277 23.07 18.84 17.50
N LYS A 278 21.82 18.79 17.99
CA LYS A 278 21.20 17.54 18.42
C LYS A 278 20.87 16.62 17.24
N LEU A 279 20.43 17.18 16.12
CA LEU A 279 20.25 16.43 14.87
C LEU A 279 21.59 15.84 14.37
N TYR A 280 22.68 16.61 14.43
CA TYR A 280 24.00 16.16 13.99
C TYR A 280 24.47 14.91 14.76
N ALA A 281 24.16 14.83 16.06
CA ALA A 281 24.51 13.69 16.92
C ALA A 281 23.74 12.40 16.58
N LEU A 282 22.62 12.47 15.86
CA LEU A 282 21.88 11.28 15.46
C LEU A 282 22.56 10.54 14.29
N PRO A 283 22.39 9.20 14.18
CA PRO A 283 22.77 8.48 12.98
C PRO A 283 22.10 9.08 11.73
N PRO A 284 22.79 9.17 10.57
CA PRO A 284 22.24 9.79 9.37
C PRO A 284 20.89 9.22 8.92
N ALA A 285 20.70 7.91 9.08
CA ALA A 285 19.46 7.23 8.73
C ALA A 285 18.26 7.70 9.59
N VAL A 286 18.49 8.02 10.86
CA VAL A 286 17.47 8.52 11.80
C VAL A 286 17.23 10.01 11.56
N ARG A 287 18.31 10.80 11.46
CA ARG A 287 18.24 12.23 11.17
C ARG A 287 17.44 12.52 9.90
N ARG A 288 17.76 11.87 8.78
CA ARG A 288 17.09 12.09 7.48
C ARG A 288 15.59 11.77 7.51
N ARG A 289 15.15 10.82 8.36
CA ARG A 289 13.73 10.52 8.57
C ARG A 289 13.01 11.65 9.30
N ILE A 290 13.63 12.23 10.32
CA ILE A 290 13.11 13.42 11.01
C ILE A 290 13.02 14.59 10.03
N LEU A 291 14.06 14.83 9.23
CA LEU A 291 14.06 15.90 8.22
C LEU A 291 12.94 15.72 7.18
N ARG A 292 12.75 14.48 6.70
CA ARG A 292 11.68 14.17 5.75
C ARG A 292 10.30 14.42 6.34
N ARG A 293 10.06 14.01 7.59
CA ARG A 293 8.79 14.24 8.29
C ARG A 293 8.52 15.73 8.51
N ALA A 294 9.51 16.47 8.99
CA ALA A 294 9.40 17.91 9.20
C ALA A 294 9.12 18.68 7.89
N ALA A 295 9.69 18.26 6.76
CA ALA A 295 9.37 18.85 5.46
C ALA A 295 7.92 18.59 5.02
N ILE A 296 7.40 17.38 5.25
CA ILE A 296 6.01 17.02 4.94
C ILE A 296 5.05 17.77 5.86
N GLU A 297 5.34 17.83 7.15
CA GLU A 297 4.57 18.61 8.14
C GLU A 297 4.54 20.10 7.79
N ALA A 298 5.62 20.62 7.20
CA ALA A 298 5.69 22.00 6.70
C ALA A 298 4.97 22.22 5.36
N GLY A 299 4.35 21.19 4.77
CA GLY A 299 3.54 21.29 3.54
C GLY A 299 4.17 20.72 2.27
N ALA A 300 5.34 20.06 2.35
CA ALA A 300 5.98 19.49 1.17
C ALA A 300 5.24 18.21 0.72
N PRO A 301 4.81 18.10 -0.55
CA PRO A 301 4.16 16.90 -1.05
C PRO A 301 5.08 15.69 -0.95
N ALA A 302 4.67 14.66 -0.19
CA ALA A 302 5.48 13.48 0.07
C ALA A 302 5.91 12.74 -1.22
N GLY A 303 5.08 12.77 -2.26
CA GLY A 303 5.34 12.16 -3.58
C GLY A 303 6.34 12.93 -4.44
N SER A 304 6.59 14.21 -4.15
CA SER A 304 7.57 15.04 -4.86
C SER A 304 8.87 15.22 -4.08
N LEU A 305 8.92 14.74 -2.83
CA LEU A 305 10.06 14.89 -1.95
C LEU A 305 11.08 13.74 -2.14
N PHE A 306 12.00 13.94 -3.09
CA PHE A 306 13.06 12.99 -3.42
C PHE A 306 14.28 13.01 -2.48
N ALA A 307 15.12 11.97 -2.55
CA ALA A 307 16.32 11.80 -1.72
C ALA A 307 17.25 13.02 -1.76
N ARG A 308 17.49 13.59 -2.95
CA ARG A 308 18.31 14.79 -3.14
C ARG A 308 17.83 15.97 -2.28
N HIS A 309 16.52 16.16 -2.13
CA HIS A 309 15.98 17.26 -1.33
C HIS A 309 16.30 17.07 0.15
N ILE A 310 16.21 15.83 0.64
CA ILE A 310 16.55 15.49 2.03
C ILE A 310 18.05 15.64 2.27
N GLU A 311 18.88 15.29 1.29
CA GLU A 311 20.33 15.49 1.34
C GLU A 311 20.70 16.98 1.40
N GLU A 312 20.03 17.86 0.65
CA GLU A 312 20.25 19.31 0.75
C GLU A 312 19.89 19.84 2.15
N ILE A 313 18.77 19.40 2.74
CA ILE A 313 18.41 19.75 4.13
C ILE A 313 19.48 19.24 5.10
N ASP A 314 19.96 18.00 4.92
CA ASP A 314 20.99 17.37 5.76
C ASP A 314 22.33 18.13 5.70
N ARG A 315 22.65 18.76 4.56
CA ARG A 315 23.86 19.59 4.40
C ARG A 315 23.81 20.89 5.20
N LEU A 316 22.63 21.46 5.46
CA LEU A 316 22.47 22.62 6.37
C LEU A 316 22.92 22.29 7.81
N ILE A 317 22.95 21.00 8.15
CA ILE A 317 23.36 20.50 9.47
C ILE A 317 24.82 20.06 9.44
N THR A 318 25.18 19.18 8.51
CA THR A 318 26.48 18.47 8.48
C THR A 318 27.60 19.24 7.80
N GLY A 319 27.27 20.14 6.88
CA GLY A 319 28.24 20.86 6.04
C GLY A 319 28.06 22.37 6.09
N TRP A 320 27.57 22.93 7.19
CA TRP A 320 27.25 24.35 7.28
C TRP A 320 28.46 25.26 7.10
N ARG A 321 28.36 26.21 6.16
CA ARG A 321 29.37 27.23 5.84
C ARG A 321 28.75 28.62 5.58
N GLY A 322 27.49 28.81 5.98
CA GLY A 322 26.72 30.03 5.69
C GLY A 322 25.79 29.93 4.49
N GLN A 323 25.32 28.74 4.15
CA GLN A 323 24.37 28.54 3.03
C GLN A 323 23.06 29.31 3.27
N GLY A 324 22.47 29.83 2.19
CA GLY A 324 21.13 30.41 2.23
C GLY A 324 20.02 29.37 2.41
N ALA A 325 18.78 29.86 2.36
CA ALA A 325 17.60 29.00 2.38
C ALA A 325 17.52 28.12 1.11
N ILE A 326 17.03 26.89 1.26
CA ILE A 326 16.80 25.95 0.16
C ILE A 326 15.29 25.80 -0.10
N ASN A 327 14.94 25.74 -1.38
CA ASN A 327 13.57 25.52 -1.82
C ASN A 327 13.28 24.02 -1.94
N LEU A 328 12.17 23.61 -1.37
CA LEU A 328 11.62 22.27 -1.44
C LEU A 328 10.29 22.30 -2.22
N PRO A 329 9.82 21.15 -2.74
CA PRO A 329 8.50 21.05 -3.34
C PRO A 329 7.39 21.58 -2.42
N GLY A 330 6.31 22.13 -3.00
CA GLY A 330 5.17 22.65 -2.23
C GLY A 330 5.35 24.05 -1.66
N LYS A 331 6.27 24.85 -2.21
CA LYS A 331 6.68 26.16 -1.69
C LYS A 331 7.25 26.08 -0.27
N VAL A 332 7.78 24.93 0.12
CA VAL A 332 8.43 24.77 1.42
C VAL A 332 9.86 25.27 1.34
N VAL A 333 10.29 25.99 2.36
CA VAL A 333 11.65 26.53 2.46
C VAL A 333 12.28 25.97 3.73
N ALA A 334 13.52 25.46 3.61
CA ALA A 334 14.33 25.05 4.74
C ALA A 334 15.56 25.94 4.88
N GLN A 335 15.87 26.40 6.09
CA GLN A 335 17.04 27.22 6.36
C GLN A 335 17.58 26.98 7.76
N ARG A 336 18.89 27.21 7.95
CA ARG A 336 19.49 27.23 9.28
C ARG A 336 19.54 28.67 9.80
N GLN A 337 18.99 28.91 10.98
CA GLN A 337 18.95 30.21 11.64
C GLN A 337 19.34 30.05 13.12
N GLY A 338 20.44 30.69 13.53
CA GLY A 338 20.88 30.67 14.94
C GLY A 338 21.10 29.26 15.51
N GLY A 339 21.59 28.31 14.70
CA GLY A 339 21.79 26.92 15.12
C GLY A 339 20.53 26.03 15.10
N ARG A 340 19.39 26.59 14.68
CA ARG A 340 18.13 25.86 14.48
C ARG A 340 17.85 25.64 13.01
N LEU A 341 17.20 24.53 12.69
CA LEU A 341 16.67 24.27 11.36
C LEU A 341 15.20 24.70 11.34
N VAL A 342 14.89 25.69 10.50
CA VAL A 342 13.55 26.21 10.30
C VAL A 342 13.05 25.70 8.94
N ILE A 343 11.92 24.99 8.96
CA ILE A 343 11.25 24.50 7.74
C ILE A 343 9.82 25.03 7.77
N ARG A 344 9.40 25.75 6.73
CA ARG A 344 8.08 26.38 6.67
C ARG A 344 7.58 26.49 5.24
N GLN A 345 6.26 26.52 5.07
CA GLN A 345 5.65 26.92 3.80
C GLN A 345 5.85 28.44 3.60
N GLY A 346 6.27 28.82 2.40
CA GLY A 346 6.43 30.21 1.96
C GLY A 346 5.14 30.82 1.45
#